data_AF-A0A7U7J0A2-F1
#
_entry.id   AF-A0A7U7J0A2-F1
#
_cell.length_a   1.000
_cell.length_b   1.000
_cell.length_c   1.000
_cell.angle_alpha   90.00
_cell.angle_beta   90.00
_cell.angle_gamma   90.00
#
_symmetry.space_group_name_H-M   'P 1'
#
loop_
_entity.id
_entity.type
_entity.pdbx_description
1 polymer ?
#
loop_
_entity_poly.entity_id
_entity_poly.type
_entity_poly.pdbx_seq_one_letter_code
_entity_poly.pdbx_strand_id
1 'polypeptide(L)'
;MMGMVLLSGLRVLLELSLQLAVILLLLPAMFWLGEDVPALLVGRAVAPLRERYGRMAAFWRLTLRHGLPLEDGLMLALVLLVLLCLAGLSIVMPDVGAVMGAWLADPLLMGSVLLAGAFWAVPGPLWWMHGRCCLVLCLTEAFIVLAAPGVTGLRGVQQLLLAAPGSSLAGTALCCAVALALTTSLPDRQTLADDMVARGQPVGRLARDQRQVIVGVYHAGWSLLLGDLLLPVLFGLEGPGGVLGLSVRFVGGSVLVALGQMTGMRRHGRFVALLLGLAGLMALAGRFAA
;
A
#
# COMPACT_ATOMS: atom_id res chain seq x y z
N MET A 1 -5.81 -29.72 -24.13
CA MET A 1 -6.28 -29.03 -22.90
C MET A 1 -5.19 -28.94 -21.84
N MET A 2 -4.60 -30.04 -21.36
CA MET A 2 -3.56 -30.02 -20.30
C MET A 2 -2.33 -29.15 -20.65
N GLY A 3 -1.82 -29.24 -21.89
CA GLY A 3 -0.67 -28.43 -22.32
C GLY A 3 -0.92 -26.92 -22.37
N MET A 4 -2.16 -26.49 -22.68
CA MET A 4 -2.51 -25.06 -22.66
C MET A 4 -2.62 -24.51 -21.23
N VAL A 5 -3.11 -25.31 -20.29
CA VAL A 5 -3.20 -24.93 -18.87
C VAL A 5 -1.81 -24.85 -18.22
N LEU A 6 -0.91 -25.76 -18.57
CA LEU A 6 0.45 -25.76 -18.04
C LEU A 6 1.26 -24.56 -18.57
N LEU A 7 1.05 -24.22 -19.84
CA LEU A 7 1.70 -23.11 -20.50
C LEU A 7 1.13 -21.76 -20.04
N SER A 8 -0.17 -21.67 -19.72
CA SER A 8 -0.75 -20.48 -19.07
C SER A 8 -0.26 -20.32 -17.63
N GLY A 9 -0.18 -21.40 -16.84
CA GLY A 9 0.35 -21.37 -15.48
C GLY A 9 1.81 -20.90 -15.42
N LEU A 10 2.67 -21.43 -16.30
CA LEU A 10 4.06 -20.99 -16.42
C LEU A 10 4.17 -19.49 -16.73
N ARG A 11 3.30 -18.98 -17.62
CA ARG A 11 3.27 -17.56 -17.98
C ARG A 11 2.90 -16.67 -16.81
N VAL A 12 1.86 -17.04 -16.04
CA VAL A 12 1.46 -16.29 -14.84
C VAL A 12 2.60 -16.26 -13.82
N LEU A 13 3.26 -17.39 -13.59
CA LEU A 13 4.36 -17.47 -12.65
C LEU A 13 5.56 -16.62 -13.09
N LEU A 14 5.87 -16.60 -14.39
CA LEU A 14 6.91 -15.74 -14.95
C LEU A 14 6.57 -14.25 -14.74
N GLU A 15 5.34 -13.83 -15.05
CA GLU A 15 4.88 -12.45 -14.89
C GLU A 15 4.97 -12.01 -13.42
N LEU A 16 4.44 -12.81 -12.49
CA LEU A 16 4.50 -12.52 -11.05
C LEU A 16 5.94 -12.47 -10.54
N SER A 17 6.81 -13.36 -11.02
CA SER A 17 8.23 -13.35 -10.62
C SER A 17 8.94 -12.08 -11.11
N LEU A 18 8.62 -11.60 -12.31
CA LEU A 18 9.20 -10.39 -12.88
C LEU A 18 8.66 -9.14 -12.18
N GLN A 19 7.35 -9.10 -11.90
CA GLN A 19 6.72 -8.04 -11.14
C GLN A 19 7.30 -7.95 -9.73
N LEU A 20 7.48 -9.09 -9.06
CA LEU A 20 8.15 -9.15 -7.77
C LEU A 20 9.59 -8.64 -7.87
N ALA A 21 10.37 -9.05 -8.88
CA ALA A 21 11.72 -8.55 -9.08
C ALA A 21 11.78 -7.03 -9.26
N VAL A 22 10.85 -6.46 -10.02
CA VAL A 22 10.72 -5.00 -10.19
C VAL A 22 10.36 -4.32 -8.88
N ILE A 23 9.39 -4.84 -8.13
CA ILE A 23 9.01 -4.30 -6.80
C ILE A 23 10.21 -4.30 -5.86
N LEU A 24 10.94 -5.41 -5.79
CA LEU A 24 12.12 -5.55 -4.94
C LEU A 24 13.25 -4.59 -5.35
N LEU A 25 13.39 -4.31 -6.64
CA LEU A 25 14.34 -3.32 -7.17
C LEU A 25 13.93 -1.89 -6.81
N LEU A 26 12.63 -1.57 -6.88
CA LEU A 26 12.09 -0.24 -6.60
C LEU A 26 11.98 0.04 -5.09
N LEU A 27 11.88 -0.98 -4.26
CA LEU A 27 11.66 -0.87 -2.82
C LEU A 27 12.64 0.08 -2.11
N PRO A 28 13.97 0.01 -2.34
CA PRO A 28 14.93 0.93 -1.73
C PRO A 28 14.69 2.40 -2.12
N ALA A 29 14.24 2.65 -3.36
CA ALA A 29 13.89 3.98 -3.83
C ALA A 29 12.58 4.47 -3.21
N MET A 30 11.57 3.61 -3.11
CA MET A 30 10.30 3.89 -2.42
C MET A 30 10.56 4.29 -0.96
N PHE A 31 11.41 3.51 -0.28
CA PHE A 31 11.88 3.76 1.07
C PHE A 31 12.57 5.11 1.23
N TRP A 32 13.41 5.48 0.27
CA TRP A 32 14.10 6.76 0.27
C TRP A 32 13.13 7.93 0.06
N LEU A 33 12.20 7.80 -0.90
CA LEU A 33 11.17 8.80 -1.15
C LEU A 33 10.22 8.99 0.04
N GLY A 34 9.82 7.91 0.71
CA GLY A 34 8.85 7.97 1.80
C GLY A 34 9.40 8.54 3.12
N GLU A 35 10.68 8.36 3.41
CA GLU A 35 11.24 8.68 4.73
C GLU A 35 12.39 9.70 4.67
N ASP A 36 13.25 9.57 3.67
CA ASP A 36 14.50 10.31 3.57
C ASP A 36 14.28 11.66 2.86
N VAL A 37 13.42 11.73 1.84
CA VAL A 37 13.06 12.99 1.17
C VAL A 37 12.37 13.98 2.12
N PRO A 38 11.36 13.60 2.92
CA PRO A 38 10.79 14.51 3.91
C PRO A 38 11.83 15.04 4.90
N ALA A 39 12.77 14.19 5.34
CA ALA A 39 13.85 14.61 6.23
C ALA A 39 14.82 15.59 5.54
N LEU A 40 15.13 15.36 4.25
CA LEU A 40 15.96 16.24 3.43
C LEU A 40 15.32 17.63 3.29
N LEU A 41 14.00 17.69 3.05
CA LEU A 41 13.26 18.95 2.91
C LEU A 41 13.27 19.78 4.20
N VAL A 42 13.40 19.12 5.36
CA VAL A 42 13.55 19.77 6.68
C VAL A 42 15.01 20.10 6.99
N GLY A 43 15.94 19.88 6.04
CA GLY A 43 17.36 20.23 6.16
C GLY A 43 18.18 19.23 6.99
N ARG A 44 17.67 18.02 7.24
CA ARG A 44 18.44 16.97 7.92
C ARG A 44 19.38 16.28 6.93
N ALA A 45 20.52 15.80 7.42
CA ALA A 45 21.40 14.95 6.63
C ALA A 45 20.74 13.58 6.41
N VAL A 46 20.85 13.08 5.18
CA VAL A 46 20.14 11.88 4.73
C VAL A 46 21.11 10.93 4.05
N ALA A 47 20.90 9.62 4.25
CA ALA A 47 21.74 8.61 3.61
C ALA A 47 21.54 8.61 2.08
N PRO A 48 22.61 8.45 1.29
CA PRO A 48 22.49 8.35 -0.16
C PRO A 48 21.76 7.06 -0.56
N LEU A 49 21.05 7.12 -1.70
CA LEU A 49 20.29 6.00 -2.26
C LEU A 49 21.12 4.71 -2.35
N ARG A 50 22.40 4.82 -2.75
CA ARG A 50 23.34 3.69 -2.87
C ARG A 50 23.46 2.88 -1.58
N GLU A 51 23.49 3.54 -0.43
CA GLU A 51 23.57 2.85 0.87
C GLU A 51 22.28 2.12 1.21
N ARG A 52 21.11 2.61 0.77
CA ARG A 52 19.83 1.91 0.93
C ARG A 52 19.78 0.63 0.09
N TYR A 53 20.28 0.66 -1.15
CA TYR A 53 20.42 -0.56 -1.95
C TYR A 53 21.36 -1.58 -1.29
N GLY A 54 22.49 -1.13 -0.75
CA GLY A 54 23.43 -2.00 -0.02
C GLY A 54 22.79 -2.67 1.20
N ARG A 55 22.06 -1.90 2.02
CA ARG A 55 21.34 -2.42 3.20
C ARG A 55 20.25 -3.41 2.81
N MET A 56 19.46 -3.10 1.78
CA MET A 56 18.40 -3.99 1.31
C MET A 56 18.97 -5.29 0.72
N ALA A 57 20.05 -5.21 -0.07
CA ALA A 57 20.73 -6.39 -0.60
C ALA A 57 21.32 -7.27 0.52
N ALA A 58 21.87 -6.67 1.58
CA ALA A 58 22.33 -7.39 2.76
C ALA A 58 21.17 -8.07 3.49
N PHE A 59 20.04 -7.38 3.66
CA PHE A 59 18.82 -7.95 4.25
C PHE A 59 18.35 -9.19 3.49
N TRP A 60 18.13 -9.09 2.17
CA TRP A 60 17.68 -10.25 1.36
C TRP A 60 18.67 -11.40 1.41
N ARG A 61 19.98 -11.12 1.34
CA ARG A 61 21.02 -12.14 1.43
C ARG A 61 21.01 -12.85 2.78
N LEU A 62 20.81 -12.11 3.87
CA LEU A 62 20.76 -12.68 5.21
C LEU A 62 19.49 -13.51 5.42
N THR A 63 18.34 -13.00 4.97
CA THR A 63 17.05 -13.69 4.99
C THR A 63 17.11 -15.02 4.23
N LEU A 64 17.73 -15.05 3.04
CA LEU A 64 17.88 -16.28 2.25
C LEU A 64 18.85 -17.29 2.87
N ARG A 65 19.83 -16.83 3.64
CA ARG A 65 20.87 -17.70 4.24
C ARG A 65 20.46 -18.27 5.60
N HIS A 66 19.84 -17.46 6.44
CA HIS A 66 19.58 -17.82 7.85
C HIS A 66 18.09 -17.96 8.14
N GLY A 67 17.22 -17.60 7.20
CA GLY A 67 15.79 -17.52 7.43
C GLY A 67 15.39 -16.30 8.25
N LEU A 68 14.08 -16.10 8.38
CA LEU A 68 13.47 -15.17 9.31
C LEU A 68 12.68 -15.96 10.35
N PRO A 69 12.49 -15.42 11.57
CA PRO A 69 11.54 -16.00 12.50
C PRO A 69 10.13 -15.99 11.87
N LEU A 70 9.29 -16.93 12.30
CA LEU A 70 7.98 -17.19 11.67
C LEU A 70 7.12 -15.93 11.56
N GLU A 71 7.03 -15.14 12.63
CA GLU A 71 6.22 -13.92 12.68
C GLU A 71 6.70 -12.88 11.65
N ASP A 72 7.99 -12.54 11.65
CA ASP A 72 8.59 -11.58 10.71
C ASP A 72 8.51 -12.08 9.26
N GLY A 73 8.69 -13.39 9.05
CA GLY A 73 8.59 -14.01 7.74
C GLY A 73 7.17 -13.95 7.17
N LEU A 74 6.16 -14.25 7.99
CA LEU A 74 4.76 -14.13 7.58
C LEU A 74 4.37 -12.66 7.35
N MET A 75 4.82 -11.74 8.20
CA MET A 75 4.61 -10.31 7.98
C MET A 75 5.19 -9.88 6.63
N LEU A 76 6.44 -10.25 6.34
CA LEU A 76 7.08 -9.94 5.07
C LEU A 76 6.33 -10.56 3.88
N ALA A 77 5.87 -11.82 4.01
CA ALA A 77 5.11 -12.49 2.97
C ALA A 77 3.78 -11.78 2.66
N LEU A 78 3.02 -11.39 3.70
CA LEU A 78 1.74 -10.69 3.53
C LEU A 78 1.91 -9.33 2.84
N VAL A 79 2.91 -8.54 3.23
CA VAL A 79 3.13 -7.24 2.59
C VAL A 79 3.67 -7.37 1.16
N LEU A 80 4.53 -8.36 0.88
CA LEU A 80 4.97 -8.63 -0.49
C LEU A 80 3.81 -9.08 -1.36
N LEU A 81 2.90 -9.90 -0.83
CA LEU A 81 1.68 -10.30 -1.52
C LEU A 81 0.83 -9.07 -1.86
N VAL A 82 0.62 -8.16 -0.90
CA VAL A 82 -0.13 -6.92 -1.15
C VAL A 82 0.56 -6.04 -2.18
N LEU A 83 1.87 -5.84 -2.09
CA LEU A 83 2.62 -5.08 -3.10
C LEU A 83 2.53 -5.71 -4.48
N LEU A 84 2.57 -7.04 -4.56
CA LEU A 84 2.41 -7.78 -5.81
C LEU A 84 1.01 -7.57 -6.41
N CYS A 85 -0.03 -7.55 -5.59
CA CYS A 85 -1.40 -7.28 -6.04
C CYS A 85 -1.61 -5.82 -6.46
N LEU A 86 -1.10 -4.86 -5.68
CA LEU A 86 -1.28 -3.42 -5.92
C LEU A 86 -0.36 -2.85 -7.01
N ALA A 87 0.77 -3.50 -7.28
CA ALA A 87 1.72 -3.02 -8.28
C ALA A 87 1.05 -2.86 -9.65
N GLY A 88 0.12 -3.76 -10.01
CA GLY A 88 -0.70 -3.61 -11.22
C GLY A 88 0.15 -3.42 -12.48
N LEU A 89 1.30 -4.10 -12.55
CA LEU A 89 2.20 -4.04 -13.70
C LEU A 89 1.91 -5.24 -14.61
N SER A 90 1.78 -4.98 -15.91
CA SER A 90 1.86 -6.01 -16.96
C SER A 90 3.07 -5.72 -17.84
N ILE A 91 4.13 -6.47 -17.62
CA ILE A 91 5.46 -6.27 -18.24
C ILE A 91 5.59 -7.14 -19.48
N VAL A 92 5.19 -8.41 -19.42
CA VAL A 92 5.33 -9.35 -20.55
C VAL A 92 3.98 -9.64 -21.19
N MET A 93 2.90 -9.74 -20.40
CA MET A 93 1.57 -10.05 -20.93
C MET A 93 0.43 -9.19 -20.35
N PRO A 94 -0.35 -8.49 -21.19
CA PRO A 94 -1.45 -7.61 -20.76
C PRO A 94 -2.63 -8.36 -20.11
N ASP A 95 -2.87 -9.62 -20.51
CA ASP A 95 -4.07 -10.36 -20.09
C ASP A 95 -3.98 -11.07 -18.72
N VAL A 96 -2.82 -11.05 -18.04
CA VAL A 96 -2.67 -11.76 -16.75
C VAL A 96 -3.58 -11.18 -15.66
N GLY A 97 -3.93 -9.89 -15.77
CA GLY A 97 -4.87 -9.27 -14.84
C GLY A 97 -6.29 -9.88 -14.89
N ALA A 98 -6.65 -10.64 -15.94
CA ALA A 98 -7.91 -11.38 -15.98
C ALA A 98 -7.85 -12.68 -15.16
N VAL A 99 -6.65 -13.26 -14.98
CA VAL A 99 -6.44 -14.53 -14.28
C VAL A 99 -6.18 -14.32 -12.78
N MET A 100 -5.47 -13.25 -12.41
CA MET A 100 -5.24 -12.84 -11.01
C MET A 100 -6.34 -11.92 -10.46
N GLY A 101 -7.46 -11.74 -11.19
CA GLY A 101 -8.75 -11.30 -10.68
C GLY A 101 -8.85 -9.85 -10.17
N ALA A 102 -9.88 -9.13 -10.62
CA ALA A 102 -10.31 -7.85 -10.04
C ALA A 102 -10.46 -7.89 -8.49
N TRP A 103 -10.80 -9.06 -7.95
CA TRP A 103 -10.96 -9.36 -6.51
C TRP A 103 -9.67 -9.23 -5.68
N LEU A 104 -8.50 -9.48 -6.25
CA LEU A 104 -7.22 -9.33 -5.54
C LEU A 104 -6.78 -7.87 -5.42
N ALA A 105 -7.48 -6.94 -6.07
CA ALA A 105 -7.23 -5.50 -5.94
C ALA A 105 -8.36 -4.78 -5.18
N ASP A 106 -9.15 -5.51 -4.37
CA ASP A 106 -10.15 -4.91 -3.50
C ASP A 106 -9.45 -4.11 -2.38
N PRO A 107 -9.76 -2.80 -2.22
CA PRO A 107 -9.06 -1.96 -1.25
C PRO A 107 -9.31 -2.41 0.19
N LEU A 108 -10.51 -2.93 0.50
CA LEU A 108 -10.83 -3.53 1.80
C LEU A 108 -9.97 -4.77 2.06
N LEU A 109 -9.84 -5.67 1.08
CA LEU A 109 -9.05 -6.89 1.20
C LEU A 109 -7.57 -6.54 1.45
N MET A 110 -6.98 -5.71 0.59
CA MET A 110 -5.57 -5.31 0.69
C MET A 110 -5.28 -4.55 2.00
N GLY A 111 -6.17 -3.62 2.37
CA GLY A 111 -6.08 -2.89 3.64
C GLY A 111 -6.20 -3.81 4.85
N SER A 112 -7.07 -4.82 4.81
CA SER A 112 -7.23 -5.79 5.91
C SER A 112 -6.01 -6.69 6.09
N VAL A 113 -5.39 -7.14 4.99
CA VAL A 113 -4.15 -7.94 5.01
C VAL A 113 -3.01 -7.12 5.60
N LEU A 114 -2.87 -5.86 5.19
CA LEU A 114 -1.88 -4.96 5.75
C LEU A 114 -2.14 -4.66 7.24
N LEU A 115 -3.40 -4.52 7.67
CA LEU A 115 -3.76 -4.35 9.08
C LEU A 115 -3.43 -5.60 9.92
N ALA A 116 -3.70 -6.79 9.40
CA ALA A 116 -3.35 -8.05 10.06
C ALA A 116 -1.84 -8.15 10.30
N GLY A 117 -1.03 -7.81 9.29
CA GLY A 117 0.42 -7.73 9.43
C GLY A 117 0.88 -6.64 10.39
N ALA A 118 0.24 -5.47 10.38
CA ALA A 118 0.53 -4.37 11.31
C ALA A 118 0.24 -4.74 12.77
N PHE A 119 -0.79 -5.56 13.02
CA PHE A 119 -1.11 -6.07 14.36
C PHE A 119 0.03 -6.93 14.93
N TRP A 120 0.68 -7.73 14.08
CA TRP A 120 1.86 -8.52 14.47
C TRP A 120 3.12 -7.66 14.61
N ALA A 121 3.23 -6.58 13.83
CA ALA A 121 4.33 -5.63 13.93
C ALA A 121 4.40 -4.96 15.29
N VAL A 122 3.25 -4.55 15.85
CA VAL A 122 3.14 -3.84 17.13
C VAL A 122 1.93 -4.36 17.92
N PRO A 123 2.06 -5.52 18.59
CA PRO A 123 1.01 -6.01 19.47
C PRO A 123 0.98 -5.10 20.70
N GLY A 124 -0.06 -4.29 20.88
CA GLY A 124 -0.12 -3.27 21.93
C GLY A 124 -1.44 -2.51 22.03
N PRO A 125 -1.50 -1.40 22.80
CA PRO A 125 -2.72 -0.61 23.09
C PRO A 125 -3.33 0.12 21.88
N LEU A 126 -2.79 -0.11 20.68
CA LEU A 126 -3.20 0.46 19.40
C LEU A 126 -4.45 -0.20 18.80
N TRP A 127 -5.11 -1.12 19.52
CA TRP A 127 -6.32 -1.81 19.04
C TRP A 127 -7.42 -0.84 18.60
N TRP A 128 -7.63 0.26 19.33
CA TRP A 128 -8.60 1.29 18.93
C TRP A 128 -8.24 1.97 17.60
N MET A 129 -6.94 2.16 17.31
CA MET A 129 -6.51 2.72 16.03
C MET A 129 -6.73 1.75 14.87
N HIS A 130 -6.46 0.45 15.08
CA HIS A 130 -6.78 -0.59 14.10
C HIS A 130 -8.29 -0.66 13.82
N GLY A 131 -9.13 -0.54 14.86
CA GLY A 131 -10.58 -0.51 14.72
C GLY A 131 -11.08 0.67 13.89
N ARG A 132 -10.51 1.87 14.09
CA ARG A 132 -10.83 3.06 13.29
C ARG A 132 -10.43 2.89 11.83
N CYS A 133 -9.24 2.35 11.57
CA CYS A 133 -8.76 2.11 10.22
C CYS A 133 -9.62 1.05 9.49
N CYS A 134 -9.97 -0.03 10.18
CA CYS A 134 -10.89 -1.05 9.68
C CYS A 134 -12.26 -0.45 9.31
N LEU A 135 -12.83 0.39 10.17
CA LEU A 135 -14.09 1.09 9.89
C LEU A 135 -13.98 1.97 8.64
N VAL A 136 -12.89 2.71 8.47
CA VAL A 136 -12.66 3.54 7.27
C VAL A 136 -12.56 2.68 6.01
N LEU A 137 -11.86 1.54 6.07
CA LEU A 137 -11.79 0.60 4.93
C LEU A 137 -13.18 0.07 4.56
N CYS A 138 -13.99 -0.35 5.54
CA CYS A 138 -15.35 -0.83 5.30
C CYS A 138 -16.22 0.26 4.66
N LEU A 139 -16.12 1.51 5.13
CA LEU A 139 -16.84 2.63 4.54
C LEU A 139 -16.34 2.96 3.14
N THR A 140 -15.04 2.83 2.89
CA THR A 140 -14.46 3.05 1.56
C THR A 140 -15.08 2.11 0.54
N GLU A 141 -15.15 0.81 0.87
CA GLU A 141 -15.80 -0.19 0.02
C GLU A 141 -17.29 0.13 -0.18
N ALA A 142 -18.02 0.43 0.90
CA ALA A 142 -19.44 0.76 0.83
C ALA A 142 -19.71 1.99 -0.06
N PHE A 143 -18.88 3.03 0.02
CA PHE A 143 -19.02 4.23 -0.79
C PHE A 143 -18.65 3.99 -2.26
N ILE A 144 -17.64 3.18 -2.55
CA ILE A 144 -17.29 2.79 -3.92
C ILE A 144 -18.44 2.02 -4.56
N VAL A 145 -18.97 1.01 -3.87
CA VAL A 145 -20.13 0.22 -4.34
C VAL A 145 -21.36 1.10 -4.52
N LEU A 146 -21.58 2.07 -3.62
CA LEU A 146 -22.70 3.00 -3.72
C LEU A 146 -22.56 3.94 -4.92
N ALA A 147 -21.37 4.48 -5.15
CA ALA A 147 -21.07 5.40 -6.25
C ALA A 147 -21.11 4.70 -7.63
N ALA A 148 -20.73 3.42 -7.68
CA ALA A 148 -20.58 2.63 -8.89
C ALA A 148 -21.08 1.19 -8.68
N PRO A 149 -22.40 0.93 -8.76
CA PRO A 149 -22.94 -0.40 -8.54
C PRO A 149 -22.46 -1.39 -9.63
N GLY A 150 -22.06 -2.59 -9.21
CA GLY A 150 -21.54 -3.63 -10.09
C GLY A 150 -20.03 -3.54 -10.39
N VAL A 151 -19.36 -2.48 -9.92
CA VAL A 151 -17.91 -2.36 -9.98
C VAL A 151 -17.28 -3.07 -8.77
N THR A 152 -16.26 -3.89 -9.04
CA THR A 152 -15.47 -4.59 -8.01
C THR A 152 -13.98 -4.30 -8.22
N GLY A 153 -13.26 -4.11 -7.13
CA GLY A 153 -11.83 -3.83 -7.11
C GLY A 153 -11.40 -2.51 -7.75
N LEU A 154 -10.14 -2.14 -7.51
CA LEU A 154 -9.53 -0.94 -8.08
C LEU A 154 -9.49 -0.96 -9.61
N ARG A 155 -9.36 -2.15 -10.22
CA ARG A 155 -9.36 -2.30 -11.68
C ARG A 155 -10.73 -1.97 -12.30
N GLY A 156 -11.82 -2.39 -11.66
CA GLY A 156 -13.15 -2.05 -12.13
C GLY A 156 -13.42 -0.54 -12.01
N VAL A 157 -12.98 0.07 -10.91
CA VAL A 157 -13.07 1.52 -10.68
C VAL A 157 -12.32 2.28 -11.78
N GLN A 158 -11.11 1.84 -12.11
CA GLN A 158 -10.33 2.41 -13.20
C GLN A 158 -11.07 2.34 -14.54
N GLN A 159 -11.58 1.16 -14.91
CA GLN A 159 -12.28 0.96 -16.19
C GLN A 159 -13.50 1.86 -16.30
N LEU A 160 -14.27 1.99 -15.23
CA LEU A 160 -15.42 2.88 -15.19
C LEU A 160 -15.02 4.34 -15.37
N LEU A 161 -13.96 4.81 -14.70
CA LEU A 161 -13.47 6.18 -14.82
C LEU A 161 -12.91 6.51 -16.21
N LEU A 162 -12.32 5.53 -16.90
CA LEU A 162 -11.88 5.69 -18.28
C LEU A 162 -13.06 5.73 -19.27
N ALA A 163 -14.09 4.92 -19.04
CA ALA A 163 -15.28 4.87 -19.88
C ALA A 163 -16.18 6.11 -19.70
N ALA A 164 -16.34 6.57 -18.47
CA ALA A 164 -17.11 7.75 -18.11
C ALA A 164 -16.39 8.49 -16.97
N PRO A 165 -15.63 9.56 -17.26
CA PRO A 165 -14.90 10.31 -16.24
C PRO A 165 -15.88 11.08 -15.34
N GLY A 166 -16.39 10.40 -14.31
CA GLY A 166 -17.25 10.97 -13.28
C GLY A 166 -16.43 11.53 -12.13
N SER A 167 -16.68 12.79 -11.76
CA SER A 167 -16.01 13.46 -10.64
C SER A 167 -16.40 12.90 -9.26
N SER A 168 -17.59 12.30 -9.15
CA SER A 168 -18.13 11.73 -7.91
C SER A 168 -17.32 10.52 -7.42
N LEU A 169 -17.07 9.53 -8.27
CA LEU A 169 -16.31 8.32 -7.92
C LEU A 169 -14.84 8.64 -7.59
N ALA A 170 -14.21 9.51 -8.38
CA ALA A 170 -12.84 9.96 -8.09
C ALA A 170 -12.78 10.77 -6.78
N GLY A 171 -13.77 11.65 -6.55
CA GLY A 171 -13.86 12.46 -5.32
C GLY A 171 -14.11 11.63 -4.07
N THR A 172 -14.93 10.58 -4.16
CA THR A 172 -15.16 9.64 -3.05
C THR A 172 -13.93 8.84 -2.69
N ALA A 173 -13.26 8.26 -3.68
CA ALA A 173 -12.02 7.53 -3.47
C ALA A 173 -10.94 8.42 -2.84
N LEU A 174 -10.80 9.66 -3.30
CA LEU A 174 -9.87 10.63 -2.73
C LEU A 174 -10.20 10.98 -1.27
N CYS A 175 -11.46 11.26 -0.94
CA CYS A 175 -11.86 11.55 0.44
C CYS A 175 -11.59 10.37 1.37
N CYS A 176 -11.84 9.14 0.89
CA CYS A 176 -11.54 7.92 1.61
C CYS A 176 -10.03 7.71 1.78
N ALA A 177 -9.23 7.97 0.75
CA ALA A 177 -7.77 7.91 0.82
C ALA A 177 -7.23 8.84 1.91
N VAL A 178 -7.69 10.09 1.94
CA VAL A 178 -7.26 11.07 2.97
C VAL A 178 -7.71 10.61 4.36
N ALA A 179 -8.95 10.14 4.51
CA ALA A 179 -9.44 9.62 5.79
C ALA A 179 -8.61 8.41 6.28
N LEU A 180 -8.22 7.51 5.36
CA LEU A 180 -7.38 6.36 5.65
C LEU A 180 -5.96 6.80 6.02
N ALA A 181 -5.38 7.76 5.30
CA ALA A 181 -4.05 8.33 5.58
C ALA A 181 -3.96 8.96 6.99
N LEU A 182 -5.06 9.50 7.49
CA LEU A 182 -5.13 10.10 8.83
C LEU A 182 -5.40 9.08 9.94
N THR A 183 -5.91 7.90 9.59
CA THR A 183 -6.22 6.81 10.53
C THR A 183 -5.21 5.66 10.48
N THR A 184 -4.16 5.78 9.68
CA THR A 184 -3.07 4.80 9.57
C THR A 184 -2.48 4.46 10.93
N SER A 185 -2.44 3.17 11.24
CA SER A 185 -1.95 2.66 12.52
C SER A 185 -0.46 2.29 12.51
N LEU A 186 0.24 2.40 11.37
CA LEU A 186 1.64 1.99 11.26
C LEU A 186 2.55 2.98 12.01
N PRO A 187 3.39 2.51 12.95
CA PRO A 187 4.31 3.35 13.68
C PRO A 187 5.51 3.78 12.81
N ASP A 188 6.05 4.95 13.14
CA ASP A 188 7.30 5.41 12.55
C ASP A 188 8.49 4.59 13.05
N ARG A 189 9.61 4.61 12.33
CA ARG A 189 10.80 3.83 12.70
C ARG A 189 11.34 4.14 14.10
N GLN A 190 11.23 5.40 14.53
CA GLN A 190 11.71 5.85 15.84
C GLN A 190 10.83 5.29 16.96
N THR A 191 9.51 5.39 16.81
CA THR A 191 8.57 4.86 17.80
C THR A 191 8.64 3.35 17.89
N LEU A 192 8.84 2.65 16.76
CA LEU A 192 9.11 1.21 16.75
C LEU A 192 10.39 0.87 17.51
N ALA A 193 11.47 1.63 17.26
CA ALA A 193 12.74 1.46 17.94
C ALA A 193 12.62 1.64 19.46
N ASP A 194 11.89 2.67 19.90
CA ASP A 194 11.68 2.96 21.31
C ASP A 194 10.80 1.90 21.97
N ASP A 195 9.75 1.42 21.29
CA ASP A 195 8.89 0.32 21.75
C ASP A 195 9.68 -0.99 21.91
N MET A 196 10.57 -1.31 20.97
CA MET A 196 11.42 -2.50 21.04
C MET A 196 12.39 -2.44 22.24
N VAL A 197 12.91 -1.25 22.55
CA VAL A 197 13.74 -1.01 23.74
C VAL A 197 12.90 -1.13 25.01
N ALA A 198 11.72 -0.53 25.05
CA ALA A 198 10.82 -0.53 26.21
C ALA A 198 10.33 -1.95 26.59
N ARG A 199 10.16 -2.84 25.60
CA ARG A 199 9.71 -4.22 25.81
C ARG A 199 10.81 -5.17 26.31
N GLY A 200 12.03 -4.68 26.54
CA GLY A 200 13.14 -5.51 27.00
C GLY A 200 13.47 -6.66 26.06
N GLN A 201 13.08 -6.58 24.79
CA GLN A 201 13.48 -7.56 23.79
C GLN A 201 15.01 -7.46 23.62
N PRO A 202 15.76 -8.57 23.71
CA PRO A 202 17.18 -8.53 23.50
C PRO A 202 17.43 -8.36 22.01
N VAL A 203 17.70 -7.13 21.55
CA VAL A 203 17.84 -6.90 20.11
C VAL A 203 19.30 -6.59 19.77
N GLY A 204 20.04 -7.65 19.41
CA GLY A 204 21.26 -7.47 18.64
C GLY A 204 20.96 -6.58 17.42
N ARG A 205 21.88 -5.68 17.06
CA ARG A 205 21.68 -4.66 16.01
C ARG A 205 21.01 -5.21 14.75
N LEU A 206 21.35 -6.44 14.37
CA LEU A 206 20.80 -7.16 13.22
C LEU A 206 19.27 -7.34 13.26
N ALA A 207 18.69 -7.77 14.39
CA ALA A 207 17.25 -8.04 14.50
C ALA A 207 16.44 -6.73 14.47
N ARG A 208 17.02 -5.64 14.99
CA ARG A 208 16.42 -4.30 14.91
C ARG A 208 16.39 -3.82 13.47
N ASP A 209 17.51 -3.97 12.75
CA ASP A 209 17.61 -3.57 11.35
C ASP A 209 16.65 -4.38 10.46
N GLN A 210 16.50 -5.69 10.70
CA GLN A 210 15.55 -6.55 9.98
C GLN A 210 14.10 -6.08 10.16
N ARG A 211 13.66 -5.85 11.41
CA ARG A 211 12.29 -5.41 11.68
C ARG A 211 11.99 -4.02 11.14
N GLN A 212 12.97 -3.11 11.17
CA GLN A 212 12.84 -1.78 10.55
C GLN A 212 12.68 -1.85 9.03
N VAL A 213 13.38 -2.78 8.36
CA VAL A 213 13.19 -3.02 6.92
C VAL A 213 11.78 -3.52 6.67
N ILE A 214 11.31 -4.54 7.40
CA ILE A 214 9.96 -5.10 7.24
C ILE A 214 8.88 -4.03 7.41
N VAL A 215 8.95 -3.23 8.48
CA VAL A 215 7.99 -2.13 8.70
C VAL A 215 8.07 -1.07 7.61
N GLY A 216 9.26 -0.80 7.06
CA GLY A 216 9.39 0.04 5.86
C GLY A 216 8.63 -0.52 4.66
N VAL A 217 8.61 -1.84 4.47
CA VAL A 217 7.87 -2.50 3.37
C VAL A 217 6.37 -2.27 3.58
N TYR A 218 5.89 -2.33 4.82
CA TYR A 218 4.50 -2.03 5.16
C TYR A 218 4.12 -0.58 4.86
N HIS A 219 4.98 0.38 5.20
CA HIS A 219 4.77 1.78 4.81
C HIS A 219 4.70 1.94 3.29
N ALA A 220 5.53 1.20 2.54
CA ALA A 220 5.47 1.20 1.08
C ALA A 220 4.16 0.60 0.54
N GLY A 221 3.68 -0.52 1.10
CA GLY A 221 2.38 -1.10 0.75
C GLY A 221 1.22 -0.17 1.07
N TRP A 222 1.27 0.49 2.22
CA TRP A 222 0.21 1.40 2.67
C TRP A 222 0.16 2.69 1.84
N SER A 223 1.31 3.28 1.53
CA SER A 223 1.39 4.43 0.63
C SER A 223 0.94 4.09 -0.78
N LEU A 224 1.24 2.90 -1.30
CA LEU A 224 0.73 2.47 -2.59
C LEU A 224 -0.80 2.32 -2.58
N LEU A 225 -1.38 1.67 -1.55
CA LEU A 225 -2.83 1.57 -1.39
C LEU A 225 -3.51 2.95 -1.35
N LEU A 226 -2.93 3.91 -0.63
CA LEU A 226 -3.40 5.29 -0.59
C LEU A 226 -3.28 5.96 -1.97
N GLY A 227 -2.18 5.72 -2.68
CA GLY A 227 -1.95 6.17 -4.04
C GLY A 227 -2.99 5.65 -5.03
N ASP A 228 -3.38 4.39 -4.88
CA ASP A 228 -4.38 3.73 -5.72
C ASP A 228 -5.78 4.32 -5.51
N LEU A 229 -6.13 4.67 -4.27
CA LEU A 229 -7.37 5.38 -3.96
C LEU A 229 -7.34 6.85 -4.38
N LEU A 230 -6.16 7.48 -4.33
CA LEU A 230 -5.97 8.88 -4.75
C LEU A 230 -6.05 9.03 -6.28
N LEU A 231 -5.44 8.09 -7.00
CA LEU A 231 -5.26 8.12 -8.46
C LEU A 231 -5.70 6.79 -9.08
N PRO A 232 -6.98 6.40 -8.93
CA PRO A 232 -7.49 5.10 -9.40
C PRO A 232 -7.35 4.92 -10.92
N VAL A 233 -7.36 6.02 -11.68
CA VAL A 233 -7.18 6.03 -13.14
C VAL A 233 -5.83 5.45 -13.59
N LEU A 234 -4.81 5.54 -12.73
CA LEU A 234 -3.44 5.09 -13.02
C LEU A 234 -3.16 3.65 -12.59
N PHE A 235 -4.14 2.97 -11.99
CA PHE A 235 -4.02 1.56 -11.63
C PHE A 235 -3.83 0.70 -12.88
N GLY A 236 -3.17 -0.46 -12.82
CA GLY A 236 -3.25 -1.47 -13.90
C GLY A 236 -2.84 -1.02 -15.32
N LEU A 237 -2.06 0.05 -15.49
CA LEU A 237 -1.63 0.51 -16.81
C LEU A 237 -0.63 -0.48 -17.44
N GLU A 238 -0.73 -0.67 -18.76
CA GLU A 238 0.09 -1.65 -19.47
C GLU A 238 1.41 -1.06 -19.98
N GLY A 239 2.43 -1.92 -20.09
CA GLY A 239 3.74 -1.56 -20.65
C GLY A 239 4.48 -0.48 -19.85
N PRO A 240 5.17 0.48 -20.49
CA PRO A 240 5.93 1.52 -19.77
C PRO A 240 5.04 2.44 -18.92
N GLY A 241 3.75 2.54 -19.28
CA GLY A 241 2.75 3.27 -18.51
C GLY A 241 2.51 2.67 -17.13
N GLY A 242 2.65 1.35 -16.97
CA GLY A 242 2.52 0.66 -15.69
C GLY A 242 3.55 1.12 -14.65
N VAL A 243 4.82 1.21 -15.06
CA VAL A 243 5.91 1.63 -14.16
C VAL A 243 5.75 3.09 -13.76
N LEU A 244 5.39 3.95 -14.72
CA LEU A 244 5.09 5.36 -14.46
C LEU A 244 3.88 5.50 -13.54
N GLY A 245 2.79 4.78 -13.82
CA GLY A 245 1.57 4.77 -13.00
C GLY A 245 1.85 4.32 -11.57
N LEU A 246 2.60 3.23 -11.38
CA LEU A 246 3.04 2.78 -10.06
C LEU A 246 3.86 3.85 -9.34
N SER A 247 4.82 4.48 -10.03
CA SER A 247 5.67 5.51 -9.45
C SER A 247 4.86 6.73 -9.00
N VAL A 248 3.93 7.20 -9.84
CA VAL A 248 3.08 8.35 -9.53
C VAL A 248 2.11 8.03 -8.39
N ARG A 249 1.48 6.85 -8.38
CA ARG A 249 0.60 6.39 -7.28
C ARG A 249 1.38 6.35 -5.97
N PHE A 250 2.54 5.73 -5.97
CA PHE A 250 3.39 5.65 -4.79
C PHE A 250 3.80 7.04 -4.26
N VAL A 251 4.26 7.93 -5.14
CA VAL A 251 4.63 9.30 -4.76
C VAL A 251 3.42 10.06 -4.21
N GLY A 252 2.26 9.97 -4.87
CA GLY A 252 1.02 10.60 -4.42
C GLY A 252 0.62 10.15 -3.02
N GLY A 253 0.64 8.84 -2.76
CA GLY A 253 0.35 8.29 -1.45
C GLY A 253 1.38 8.67 -0.39
N SER A 254 2.67 8.70 -0.74
CA SER A 254 3.75 9.13 0.16
C SER A 254 3.62 10.60 0.54
N VAL A 255 3.31 11.48 -0.43
CA VAL A 255 3.04 12.90 -0.19
C VAL A 255 1.83 13.07 0.72
N LEU A 256 0.76 12.29 0.49
CA LEU A 256 -0.43 12.34 1.35
C LEU A 256 -0.10 11.96 2.80
N VAL A 257 0.69 10.91 3.02
CA VAL A 257 1.16 10.51 4.36
C VAL A 257 2.01 11.60 4.99
N ALA A 258 2.97 12.16 4.24
CA ALA A 258 3.85 13.23 4.72
C ALA A 258 3.07 14.49 5.12
N LEU A 259 2.10 14.92 4.29
CA LEU A 259 1.21 16.05 4.60
C LEU A 259 0.36 15.78 5.83
N GLY A 260 -0.18 14.57 5.97
CA GLY A 260 -0.95 14.15 7.14
C GLY A 260 -0.13 14.17 8.44
N GLN A 261 1.16 13.83 8.37
CA GLN A 261 2.09 13.93 9.49
C GLN A 261 2.46 15.39 9.80
N MET A 262 2.81 16.19 8.79
CA MET A 262 3.24 17.59 8.96
C MET A 262 2.14 18.48 9.53
N THR A 263 0.89 18.30 9.08
CA THR A 263 -0.24 19.14 9.49
C THR A 263 -0.78 18.81 10.88
N GLY A 264 -0.33 17.71 11.51
CA GLY A 264 -0.86 17.27 12.80
C GLY A 264 -2.35 16.90 12.77
N MET A 265 -2.97 16.79 11.58
CA MET A 265 -4.40 16.53 11.41
C MET A 265 -4.84 15.17 11.96
N ARG A 266 -3.89 14.25 12.19
CA ARG A 266 -4.13 12.97 12.89
C ARG A 266 -4.86 13.13 14.24
N ARG A 267 -4.70 14.29 14.90
CA ARG A 267 -5.35 14.60 16.19
C ARG A 267 -6.84 14.95 16.06
N HIS A 268 -7.32 15.33 14.88
CA HIS A 268 -8.66 15.84 14.67
C HIS A 268 -9.59 14.75 14.12
N GLY A 269 -10.11 13.90 15.01
CA GLY A 269 -11.05 12.83 14.63
C GLY A 269 -12.31 13.34 13.92
N ARG A 270 -12.75 14.57 14.22
CA ARG A 270 -13.89 15.23 13.54
C ARG A 270 -13.63 15.46 12.05
N PHE A 271 -12.38 15.74 11.66
CA PHE A 271 -12.03 15.96 10.26
C PHE A 271 -12.16 14.67 9.45
N VAL A 272 -11.76 13.53 10.02
CA VAL A 272 -11.98 12.21 9.41
C VAL A 272 -13.47 11.94 9.18
N ALA A 273 -14.32 12.26 10.17
CA ALA A 273 -15.77 12.11 10.03
C ALA A 273 -16.35 13.03 8.95
N LEU A 274 -15.88 14.27 8.84
CA LEU A 274 -16.28 15.21 7.78
C LEU A 274 -15.88 14.69 6.39
N LEU A 275 -14.67 14.17 6.23
CA LEU A 275 -14.20 13.58 4.97
C LEU A 275 -15.06 12.38 4.56
N LEU A 276 -15.39 11.49 5.52
CA LEU A 276 -16.28 10.36 5.27
C LEU A 276 -17.71 10.80 4.93
N GLY A 277 -18.22 11.86 5.59
CA GLY A 277 -19.50 12.47 5.26
C GLY A 277 -19.51 13.04 3.84
N LEU A 278 -18.45 13.76 3.45
CA LEU A 278 -18.28 14.29 2.10
C LEU A 278 -18.18 13.17 1.06
N ALA A 279 -17.44 12.10 1.37
CA ALA A 279 -17.38 10.90 0.54
C ALA A 279 -18.79 10.28 0.38
N GLY A 280 -19.56 10.16 1.46
CA GLY A 280 -20.93 9.66 1.37
C GLY A 280 -21.82 10.52 0.46
N LEU A 281 -21.75 11.85 0.58
CA LEU A 281 -22.51 12.78 -0.26
C LEU A 281 -22.09 12.69 -1.74
N MET A 282 -20.79 12.61 -2.02
CA MET A 282 -20.28 12.44 -3.38
C MET A 282 -20.68 11.08 -3.97
N ALA A 283 -20.70 10.00 -3.18
CA ALA A 283 -21.14 8.69 -3.61
C ALA A 283 -22.62 8.71 -4.00
N LEU A 284 -23.46 9.32 -3.16
CA LEU A 284 -24.89 9.49 -3.44
C LEU A 284 -25.11 10.33 -4.69
N ALA A 285 -24.41 11.46 -4.81
CA ALA A 285 -24.49 12.30 -6.00
C ALA A 285 -24.11 11.53 -7.27
N GLY A 286 -23.05 10.71 -7.22
CA GLY A 286 -22.65 9.85 -8.32
C GLY A 286 -23.73 8.85 -8.71
N ARG A 287 -24.35 8.18 -7.71
CA ARG A 287 -25.42 7.21 -7.94
C ARG A 287 -26.66 7.82 -8.61
N PHE A 288 -27.01 9.06 -8.29
CA PHE A 288 -28.19 9.72 -8.86
C PHE A 288 -27.89 10.50 -10.15
N ALA A 289 -26.63 10.63 -10.54
CA ALA A 289 -26.20 11.26 -11.79
C ALA A 289 -25.99 10.25 -12.93
N ALA A 290 -25.87 8.95 -12.62
CA ALA A 290 -25.76 7.84 -13.56
C ALA A 290 -27.15 7.27 -13.91
#